data_AF-X7F9S2-F1
#
_entry.id   AF-X7F9S2-F1
#
_cell.length_a   1.000
_cell.length_b   1.000
_cell.length_c   1.000
_cell.angle_alpha   90.00
_cell.angle_beta   90.00
_cell.angle_gamma   90.00
#
_symmetry.space_group_name_H-M   'P 1'
#
loop_
_entity.id
_entity.type
_entity.pdbx_description
1 polymer ?
#
loop_
_entity_poly.entity_id
_entity_poly.type
_entity_poly.pdbx_seq_one_letter_code
_entity_poly.pdbx_strand_id
1 'polypeptide(L)'
;MTMDAPLSPPPRRHGWFTARQGARIVHARHWPPRFDVSATARLPHANLHRLARAVRQDLWRKLQGLRGFSPVVEIERQGDDLSIRAGGRLHDRQFPPDVEERIRDLLHSADARARWLSWAQDDRTRT
;
A
#
# COMPACT_ATOMS: atom_id res chain seq x y z
N MET A 1 13.57 6.99 19.66
CA MET A 1 12.25 6.58 20.18
C MET A 1 11.30 6.63 18.98
N THR A 2 10.98 5.57 18.25
CA THR A 2 10.77 4.16 18.61
C THR A 2 11.48 3.27 17.58
N MET A 3 12.40 2.43 18.05
CA MET A 3 12.85 1.27 17.28
C MET A 3 11.70 0.27 17.37
N ASP A 4 10.83 0.28 16.36
CA ASP A 4 9.85 -0.79 16.16
C ASP A 4 10.67 -2.07 16.05
N ALA A 5 10.60 -2.92 17.08
CA ALA A 5 11.32 -4.18 17.12
C ALA A 5 11.07 -4.93 15.81
N PRO A 6 12.02 -5.73 15.28
CA PRO A 6 11.72 -6.52 14.10
C PRO A 6 10.64 -7.54 14.49
N LEU A 7 9.39 -7.17 14.24
CA LEU A 7 8.27 -8.08 14.24
C LEU A 7 8.68 -9.24 13.35
N SER A 8 8.69 -10.44 13.92
CA SER A 8 8.92 -11.66 13.17
C SER A 8 8.14 -11.58 11.86
N PRO A 9 8.77 -11.88 10.71
CA PRO A 9 8.12 -11.69 9.43
C PRO A 9 6.78 -12.42 9.43
N PRO A 10 5.67 -11.75 9.08
CA PRO A 10 4.38 -12.43 9.01
C PRO A 10 4.46 -13.54 7.95
N PRO A 11 3.52 -14.52 7.95
CA PRO A 11 3.53 -15.56 6.94
C PRO A 11 3.39 -14.96 5.54
N ARG A 12 4.26 -15.42 4.62
CA ARG A 12 4.24 -14.99 3.23
C ARG A 12 3.20 -15.80 2.46
N ARG A 13 2.20 -15.15 1.87
CA ARG A 13 1.15 -15.78 1.05
C ARG A 13 1.16 -15.21 -0.36
N HIS A 14 1.21 -16.07 -1.37
CA HIS A 14 1.27 -15.69 -2.79
C HIS A 14 2.36 -14.65 -3.11
N GLY A 15 3.50 -14.74 -2.42
CA GLY A 15 4.63 -13.82 -2.60
C GLY A 15 4.57 -12.52 -1.79
N TRP A 16 3.54 -12.31 -0.95
CA TRP A 16 3.32 -11.09 -0.16
C TRP A 16 3.29 -11.35 1.34
N PHE A 17 3.84 -10.40 2.09
CA PHE A 17 3.73 -10.29 3.53
C PHE A 17 2.54 -9.40 3.88
N THR A 18 1.72 -9.84 4.83
CA THR A 18 0.61 -9.05 5.38
C THR A 18 0.79 -8.93 6.87
N ALA A 19 1.08 -7.72 7.34
CA ALA A 19 1.09 -7.40 8.77
C ALA A 19 -0.14 -6.56 9.11
N ARG A 20 -0.85 -6.91 10.17
CA ARG A 20 -1.95 -6.12 10.72
C ARG A 20 -1.61 -5.74 12.15
N GLN A 21 -1.72 -4.46 12.47
CA GLN A 21 -1.51 -3.91 13.80
C GLN A 21 -2.63 -2.93 14.11
N GLY A 22 -3.62 -3.36 14.90
CA GLY A 22 -4.79 -2.55 15.24
C GLY A 22 -5.50 -1.98 14.01
N ALA A 23 -5.43 -0.66 13.87
CA ALA A 23 -6.04 0.11 12.78
C ALA A 23 -5.15 0.29 11.53
N ARG A 24 -3.97 -0.34 11.51
CA ARG A 24 -3.00 -0.30 10.41
C ARG A 24 -2.84 -1.68 9.77
N ILE A 25 -2.72 -1.69 8.44
CA ILE A 25 -2.36 -2.86 7.64
C ILE A 25 -1.21 -2.52 6.70
N VAL A 26 -0.26 -3.44 6.59
CA VAL A 26 0.89 -3.32 5.67
C VAL A 26 0.95 -4.55 4.78
N HIS A 27 0.97 -4.32 3.47
CA HIS A 27 1.29 -5.31 2.45
C HIS A 27 2.66 -5.00 1.87
N ALA A 28 3.59 -5.94 1.94
CA ALA A 28 4.93 -5.78 1.41
C ALA A 28 5.37 -7.00 0.63
N ARG A 29 6.13 -6.82 -0.44
CA ARG A 29 6.74 -7.96 -1.15
C ARG A 29 8.02 -8.46 -0.48
N HIS A 30 8.66 -7.61 0.33
CA HIS A 30 9.86 -7.91 1.10
C HIS A 30 9.70 -7.43 2.55
N TRP A 31 10.25 -8.18 3.51
CA TRP A 31 10.23 -7.85 4.94
C TRP A 31 11.66 -7.61 5.47
N PRO A 32 11.91 -6.62 6.35
CA PRO A 32 10.97 -5.59 6.80
C PRO A 32 10.58 -4.63 5.67
N PRO A 33 9.37 -4.04 5.74
CA PRO A 33 8.89 -3.08 4.76
C PRO A 33 9.79 -1.84 4.77
N ARG A 34 10.16 -1.36 3.58
CA ARG A 34 10.89 -0.10 3.42
C ARG A 34 10.27 0.71 2.30
N PHE A 35 10.25 2.02 2.48
CA PHE A 35 9.75 3.00 1.54
C PHE A 35 10.91 3.91 1.14
N ASP A 36 11.65 3.52 0.10
CA ASP A 36 12.70 4.38 -0.48
C ASP A 36 12.06 5.49 -1.33
N VAL A 37 10.91 5.18 -1.93
CA VAL A 37 9.99 6.14 -2.57
C VAL A 37 8.58 5.85 -2.08
N SER A 38 7.81 6.90 -1.80
CA SER A 38 6.40 6.77 -1.44
C SER A 38 5.62 8.04 -1.68
N ALA A 39 4.35 7.89 -2.00
CA ALA A 39 3.37 8.98 -1.92
C ALA A 39 2.24 8.58 -0.96
N THR A 40 1.52 9.60 -0.47
CA THR A 40 0.40 9.42 0.46
C THR A 40 -0.88 10.04 -0.09
N ALA A 41 -2.02 9.49 0.34
CA ALA A 41 -3.32 10.06 0.05
C ALA A 41 -4.32 9.71 1.15
N ARG A 42 -5.35 10.56 1.29
CA ARG A 42 -6.50 10.29 2.16
C ARG A 42 -7.70 9.80 1.36
N LEU A 43 -8.38 8.78 1.87
CA LEU A 43 -9.65 8.28 1.34
C LEU A 43 -10.70 8.17 2.44
N PRO A 44 -11.99 8.25 2.09
CA PRO A 44 -13.06 7.93 3.01
C PRO A 44 -12.93 6.53 3.60
N HIS A 45 -13.66 6.28 4.69
CA HIS A 45 -13.70 4.97 5.34
C HIS A 45 -14.03 3.83 4.37
N ALA A 46 -13.27 2.74 4.49
CA ALA A 46 -13.45 1.50 3.72
C ALA A 46 -12.80 0.31 4.44
N ASN A 47 -13.01 -0.91 3.94
CA ASN A 47 -12.33 -2.09 4.47
C ASN A 47 -10.82 -2.03 4.18
N LEU A 48 -10.00 -1.93 5.23
CA LEU A 48 -8.54 -1.80 5.15
C LEU A 48 -7.87 -2.89 4.30
N HIS A 49 -8.26 -4.14 4.48
CA HIS A 49 -7.63 -5.27 3.79
C HIS A 49 -7.98 -5.27 2.30
N ARG A 50 -9.24 -4.98 1.97
CA ARG A 50 -9.66 -4.85 0.57
C ARG A 50 -8.95 -3.66 -0.09
N LEU A 51 -8.97 -2.51 0.55
CA LEU A 51 -8.31 -1.33 0.01
C LEU A 51 -6.81 -1.55 -0.21
N ALA A 52 -6.11 -2.16 0.76
CA ALA A 52 -4.69 -2.46 0.64
C ALA A 52 -4.42 -3.41 -0.54
N ARG A 53 -5.27 -4.43 -0.74
CA ARG A 53 -5.14 -5.36 -1.86
C ARG A 53 -5.38 -4.69 -3.22
N ALA A 54 -6.37 -3.80 -3.31
CA ALA A 54 -6.70 -3.08 -4.55
C ALA A 54 -5.58 -2.09 -4.93
N VAL A 55 -5.15 -1.24 -3.99
CA VAL A 55 -4.03 -0.30 -4.17
C VAL A 55 -2.76 -1.06 -4.56
N ARG A 56 -2.46 -2.17 -3.87
CA ARG A 56 -1.31 -3.04 -4.20
C ARG A 56 -1.35 -3.55 -5.63
N GLN A 57 -2.52 -3.99 -6.10
CA GLN A 57 -2.67 -4.54 -7.44
C GLN A 57 -2.41 -3.48 -8.52
N ASP A 58 -2.97 -2.29 -8.36
CA ASP A 58 -2.76 -1.21 -9.33
C ASP A 58 -1.34 -0.61 -9.23
N LEU A 59 -0.77 -0.51 -8.02
CA LEU A 59 0.62 -0.10 -7.82
C LEU A 59 1.58 -1.06 -8.53
N TRP A 60 1.38 -2.38 -8.35
CA TRP A 60 2.18 -3.37 -9.05
C TRP A 60 1.98 -3.25 -10.57
N ARG A 61 0.75 -3.11 -11.07
CA ARG A 61 0.52 -2.94 -12.50
C ARG A 61 1.22 -1.72 -13.09
N LYS A 62 1.24 -0.60 -12.37
CA LYS A 62 1.85 0.65 -12.82
C LYS A 62 3.38 0.63 -12.76
N LEU A 63 3.97 -0.13 -11.84
CA LEU A 63 5.43 -0.12 -11.57
C LEU A 63 6.15 -1.47 -11.82
N GLN A 64 5.47 -2.52 -12.29
CA GLN A 64 6.07 -3.84 -12.53
C GLN A 64 7.23 -3.83 -13.54
N GLY A 65 7.27 -2.86 -14.44
CA GLY A 65 8.38 -2.67 -15.39
C GLY A 65 9.64 -2.06 -14.77
N LEU A 66 9.56 -1.55 -13.54
CA LEU A 66 10.69 -0.95 -12.84
C LEU A 66 11.56 -2.05 -12.23
N ARG A 67 12.77 -2.22 -12.76
CA ARG A 67 13.74 -3.19 -12.23
C ARG A 67 14.11 -2.85 -10.79
N GLY A 68 14.24 -3.88 -9.95
CA GLY A 68 14.61 -3.72 -8.55
C GLY A 68 13.52 -3.16 -7.62
N PHE A 69 12.32 -2.86 -8.14
CA PHE A 69 11.22 -2.33 -7.31
C PHE A 69 10.50 -3.42 -6.52
N SER A 70 10.37 -3.20 -5.21
CA SER A 70 9.63 -4.05 -4.29
C SER A 70 8.50 -3.26 -3.62
N PRO A 71 7.24 -3.45 -4.07
CA PRO A 71 6.11 -2.66 -3.60
C PRO A 71 5.79 -2.89 -2.12
N VAL A 72 5.42 -1.79 -1.46
CA VAL A 72 4.89 -1.72 -0.11
C VAL A 72 3.66 -0.80 -0.11
N VAL A 73 2.57 -1.27 0.48
CA VAL A 73 1.34 -0.51 0.70
C VAL A 73 1.01 -0.58 2.17
N GLU A 74 0.77 0.58 2.75
CA GLU A 74 0.35 0.75 4.12
C GLU A 74 -0.94 1.55 4.15
N ILE A 75 -1.89 1.09 4.96
CA ILE A 75 -3.14 1.81 5.20
C ILE A 75 -3.40 1.85 6.69
N GLU A 76 -3.73 3.03 7.18
CA GLU A 76 -4.04 3.30 8.58
C GLU A 76 -5.34 4.10 8.69
N ARG A 77 -6.19 3.76 9.67
CA ARG A 77 -7.34 4.63 10.01
C ARG A 77 -6.84 5.85 10.78
N GLN A 78 -7.22 7.04 10.31
CA GLN A 78 -6.93 8.30 10.96
C GLN A 78 -8.24 9.08 11.14
N GLY A 79 -8.84 8.97 12.33
CA GLY A 79 -10.17 9.51 12.61
C GLY A 79 -11.22 8.83 11.72
N ASP A 80 -11.98 9.65 10.99
CA ASP A 80 -13.04 9.21 10.08
C ASP A 80 -12.51 8.78 8.70
N ASP A 81 -11.24 9.10 8.39
CA ASP A 81 -10.60 8.83 7.13
C ASP A 81 -9.58 7.69 7.20
N LEU A 82 -9.13 7.26 6.02
CA LEU A 82 -8.01 6.36 5.83
C LEU A 82 -6.81 7.12 5.25
N SER A 83 -5.65 6.96 5.89
CA SER A 83 -4.37 7.35 5.32
C SER A 83 -3.76 6.18 4.57
N ILE A 84 -3.40 6.41 3.31
CA ILE A 84 -2.77 5.42 2.43
C ILE A 84 -1.37 5.91 2.14
N ARG A 85 -0.38 5.05 2.36
CA ARG A 85 0.98 5.23 1.90
C ARG A 85 1.33 4.09 0.95
N ALA A 86 1.57 4.44 -0.31
CA ALA A 86 1.98 3.48 -1.33
C ALA A 86 3.39 3.83 -1.82
N GLY A 87 4.17 2.81 -2.12
CA GLY A 87 5.53 2.99 -2.59
C GLY A 87 6.29 1.70 -2.56
N GLY A 88 7.57 1.76 -2.24
CA GLY A 88 8.35 0.54 -2.10
C GLY A 88 9.83 0.77 -1.91
N ARG A 89 10.52 -0.36 -1.79
CA ARG A 89 11.97 -0.43 -1.80
C ARG A 89 12.48 -0.45 -3.22
N LEU A 90 13.64 0.15 -3.42
CA LEU A 90 14.44 0.08 -4.63
C LEU A 90 15.74 -0.66 -4.31
N HIS A 91 16.04 -1.70 -5.10
CA HIS A 91 17.30 -2.43 -4.97
C HIS A 91 18.47 -1.65 -5.60
N ASP A 92 18.21 -0.95 -6.69
CA ASP A 92 19.19 -0.16 -7.43
C ASP A 92 19.08 1.34 -7.07
N ARG A 93 20.22 2.03 -7.01
CA ARG A 93 20.30 3.46 -6.62
C ARG A 93 19.79 4.43 -7.68
N GLN A 94 19.66 4.01 -8.94
CA GLN A 94 19.21 4.85 -10.05
C GLN A 94 17.82 4.39 -10.47
N PHE A 95 16.81 5.12 -10.01
CA PHE A 95 15.43 4.95 -10.46
C PHE A 95 14.99 6.20 -11.23
N PRO A 96 14.01 6.08 -12.12
CA PRO A 96 13.46 7.23 -12.82
C PRO A 96 12.92 8.27 -11.82
N PRO A 97 13.23 9.57 -11.97
CA PRO A 97 12.82 10.59 -11.01
C PRO A 97 11.29 10.76 -10.92
N ASP A 98 10.56 10.29 -11.92
CA ASP A 98 9.09 10.35 -12.01
C ASP A 98 8.37 9.24 -11.22
N VAL A 99 9.09 8.32 -10.55
CA VAL A 99 8.43 7.21 -9.83
C VAL A 99 7.51 7.70 -8.72
N GLU A 100 7.94 8.70 -7.93
CA GLU A 100 7.08 9.27 -6.89
C GLU A 100 5.84 9.92 -7.48
N GLU A 101 5.99 10.67 -8.57
CA GLU A 101 4.89 11.32 -9.29
C GLU A 101 3.92 10.28 -9.84
N ARG A 102 4.42 9.20 -10.45
CA ARG A 102 3.58 8.09 -10.91
C ARG A 102 2.79 7.43 -9.80
N ILE A 103 3.36 7.30 -8.60
CA ILE A 103 2.64 6.78 -7.42
C ILE A 103 1.59 7.80 -6.97
N ARG A 104 1.95 9.08 -6.89
CA ARG A 104 1.04 10.18 -6.52
C ARG A 104 -0.16 10.23 -7.48
N ASP A 105 0.07 10.23 -8.78
CA ASP A 105 -0.97 10.21 -9.80
C ASP A 105 -1.91 9.01 -9.65
N LEU A 106 -1.34 7.85 -9.31
CA LEU A 106 -2.16 6.66 -9.05
C LEU A 106 -3.05 6.87 -7.83
N LEU A 107 -2.50 7.38 -6.73
CA LEU A 107 -3.24 7.61 -5.49
C LEU A 107 -4.29 8.72 -5.60
N HIS A 108 -4.10 9.67 -6.52
CA HIS A 108 -5.03 10.78 -6.77
C HIS A 108 -5.95 10.58 -8.00
N SER A 109 -5.76 9.51 -8.77
CA SER A 109 -6.63 9.18 -9.90
C SER A 109 -8.07 8.92 -9.44
N ALA A 110 -9.02 9.70 -9.95
CA ALA A 110 -10.44 9.56 -9.64
C ALA A 110 -10.97 8.16 -9.99
N ASP A 111 -10.60 7.62 -11.15
CA ASP A 111 -11.02 6.29 -11.61
C ASP A 111 -10.47 5.18 -10.72
N ALA A 112 -9.19 5.25 -10.36
CA ALA A 112 -8.59 4.26 -9.47
C ALA A 112 -9.27 4.27 -8.11
N ARG A 113 -9.44 5.47 -7.53
CA ARG A 113 -10.10 5.68 -6.23
C ARG A 113 -11.54 5.17 -6.23
N ALA A 114 -12.33 5.48 -7.26
CA ALA A 114 -13.72 5.02 -7.37
C ALA A 114 -13.80 3.49 -7.39
N ARG A 115 -12.96 2.82 -8.18
CA ARG A 115 -12.90 1.35 -8.24
C ARG A 115 -12.48 0.73 -6.90
N TRP A 116 -11.48 1.31 -6.25
CA TRP A 116 -11.02 0.81 -4.95
C TRP A 116 -12.09 0.97 -3.88
N LEU A 117 -12.76 2.12 -3.83
CA LEU A 117 -13.81 2.40 -2.86
C LEU A 117 -15.03 1.53 -3.08
N SER A 118 -15.52 1.38 -4.31
CA SER A 118 -16.61 0.44 -4.64
C SER A 118 -16.28 -0.95 -4.10
N TRP A 119 -15.15 -1.54 -4.51
CA TRP A 119 -14.79 -2.88 -4.09
C TRP A 119 -14.56 -3.03 -2.57
N ALA A 120 -14.02 -1.99 -1.93
CA ALA A 120 -13.71 -2.00 -0.51
C ALA A 120 -14.89 -1.62 0.41
N GLN A 121 -15.94 -0.99 -0.14
CA GLN A 121 -17.17 -0.62 0.58
C GLN A 121 -18.30 -1.62 0.38
N ASP A 122 -18.26 -2.44 -0.67
CA ASP A 122 -19.26 -3.47 -1.04
C ASP A 122 -19.41 -4.62 -0.01
N ASP A 123 -18.95 -4.47 1.24
CA ASP A 123 -19.09 -5.48 2.31
C ASP A 123 -19.70 -4.91 3.58
N ARG A 124 -20.80 -4.14 3.45
CA ARG A 124 -21.71 -3.84 4.57
C ARG A 124 -22.70 -4.97 4.88
N THR A 125 -22.52 -6.15 4.28
CA THR A 125 -23.38 -7.33 4.48
C THR A 125 -22.57 -8.54 4.88
N ARG A 126 -22.10 -8.54 6.13
CA ARG A 126 -22.08 -9.75 6.94
C ARG A 126 -22.11 -9.39 8.42
N THR A 127 -23.33 -9.15 8.87
CA THR A 127 -23.77 -9.28 10.28
C THR A 127 -23.38 -10.66 10.81
#